data_AF-A0A2I0B900-F1
#
_entry.id   AF-A0A2I0B900-F1
#
_cell.length_a   1.000
_cell.length_b   1.000
_cell.length_c   1.000
_cell.angle_alpha   90.00
_cell.angle_beta   90.00
_cell.angle_gamma   90.00
#
_symmetry.space_group_name_H-M   'P 1'
#
loop_
_entity.id
_entity.type
_entity.pdbx_description
1 polymer ?
#
loop_
_entity_poly.entity_id
_entity_poly.type
_entity_poly.pdbx_seq_one_letter_code
_entity_poly.pdbx_strand_id
1 'polypeptide(L)'
;MKVLKRYVRNRYRPEACMIENYVAEEVVEFCNEYLHNINPIEVLIDHTAVDKYGRSITSGKSHVIDISMLRQEYLYVLRNLVVVDSYIEEHKEQLRSENSLNARNEIWIKNKHIKEFIE
;
A
#
# COMPACT_ATOMS: atom_id res chain seq x y z
N MET A 1 -36.51 23.43 -18.55
CA MET A 1 -35.52 24.43 -18.09
C MET A 1 -35.49 24.73 -16.57
N LYS A 2 -36.30 24.07 -15.71
CA LYS A 2 -36.26 24.33 -14.25
C LYS A 2 -34.99 23.80 -13.57
N VAL A 3 -34.45 22.68 -14.08
CA VAL A 3 -33.26 22.01 -13.54
C VAL A 3 -32.02 22.89 -13.68
N LEU A 4 -31.74 23.44 -14.86
CA LEU A 4 -30.53 24.24 -15.10
C LEU A 4 -30.42 25.51 -14.25
N LYS A 5 -31.57 26.09 -13.85
CA LYS A 5 -31.60 27.27 -12.97
C LYS A 5 -31.00 26.99 -11.59
N ARG A 6 -30.99 25.73 -11.13
CA ARG A 6 -30.40 25.34 -9.84
C ARG A 6 -28.88 25.42 -9.83
N TYR A 7 -28.25 25.38 -11.01
CA TYR A 7 -26.79 25.39 -11.16
C TYR A 7 -26.20 26.79 -11.36
N VAL A 8 -27.02 27.81 -11.59
CA VAL A 8 -26.55 29.19 -11.75
C VAL A 8 -26.34 29.84 -10.38
N ARG A 9 -25.22 29.52 -9.72
CA ARG A 9 -24.80 30.15 -8.46
C ARG A 9 -24.12 31.51 -8.68
N ASN A 10 -23.46 31.68 -9.83
CA ASN A 10 -22.84 32.92 -10.27
C ASN A 10 -23.55 33.46 -11.52
N ARG A 11 -24.28 34.57 -11.36
CA ARG A 11 -25.02 35.22 -12.46
C ARG A 11 -24.14 36.01 -13.43
N TYR A 12 -22.92 36.36 -13.03
CA TYR A 12 -21.97 37.07 -13.91
C TYR A 12 -21.36 36.14 -14.97
N ARG A 13 -21.38 34.81 -14.74
CA ARG A 13 -20.94 33.77 -15.68
C ARG A 13 -21.86 32.55 -15.60
N PRO A 14 -23.11 32.67 -16.08
CA PRO A 14 -24.13 31.65 -15.84
C PRO A 14 -23.80 30.32 -16.51
N GLU A 15 -23.22 30.33 -17.70
CA GLU A 15 -22.85 29.12 -18.44
C GLU A 15 -21.73 28.33 -17.76
N ALA A 16 -20.62 29.01 -17.43
CA ALA A 16 -19.52 28.40 -16.70
C ALA A 16 -19.99 27.85 -15.34
N CYS A 17 -20.82 28.61 -14.62
CA CYS A 17 -21.36 28.19 -13.34
C CYS A 17 -22.28 26.96 -13.46
N MET A 18 -23.06 26.86 -14.54
CA MET A 18 -23.87 25.67 -14.80
C MET A 18 -23.00 24.44 -15.01
N ILE A 19 -21.96 24.55 -15.84
CA ILE A 19 -21.06 23.45 -16.16
C ILE A 19 -20.31 22.97 -14.90
N GLU A 20 -19.74 23.90 -14.13
CA GLU A 20 -18.99 23.58 -12.90
C GLU A 20 -19.85 22.83 -11.88
N ASN A 21 -21.06 23.31 -11.61
CA ASN A 21 -21.93 22.67 -10.62
C ASN A 21 -22.50 21.35 -11.12
N TYR A 22 -22.74 21.20 -12.43
CA TYR A 22 -23.17 19.94 -13.01
C TYR A 22 -22.07 18.88 -12.90
N VAL A 23 -20.83 19.22 -13.28
CA VAL A 23 -19.68 18.32 -13.15
C VAL A 23 -19.45 17.91 -11.69
N ALA A 24 -19.61 18.85 -10.75
CA ALA A 24 -19.48 18.53 -9.33
C ALA A 24 -20.56 17.54 -8.84
N GLU A 25 -21.80 17.67 -9.30
CA GLU A 25 -22.88 16.72 -8.96
C GLU A 25 -22.61 15.33 -9.55
N GLU A 26 -22.25 15.25 -10.83
CA GLU A 26 -21.92 14.00 -11.52
C GLU A 26 -20.73 13.28 -10.87
N VAL A 27 -19.69 14.00 -10.47
CA VAL A 27 -18.53 13.40 -9.78
C VAL A 27 -18.94 12.82 -8.42
N VAL A 28 -19.80 13.51 -7.66
CA VAL A 28 -20.30 13.01 -6.38
C VAL A 28 -21.18 11.77 -6.58
N GLU A 29 -22.07 11.79 -7.55
CA GLU A 29 -22.94 10.65 -7.88
C GLU A 29 -22.13 9.44 -8.34
N PHE A 30 -21.15 9.66 -9.22
CA PHE A 30 -20.20 8.64 -9.65
C PHE A 30 -19.40 8.08 -8.47
N CYS A 31 -18.82 8.92 -7.61
CA CYS A 31 -18.07 8.46 -6.45
C CYS A 31 -18.96 7.66 -5.49
N ASN A 32 -20.21 8.07 -5.30
CA ASN A 32 -21.15 7.35 -4.46
C ASN A 32 -21.42 5.96 -5.04
N GLU A 33 -21.79 5.84 -6.32
CA GLU A 33 -22.01 4.57 -6.99
C GLU A 33 -20.75 3.67 -7.01
N TYR A 34 -19.59 4.26 -7.29
CA TYR A 34 -18.31 3.55 -7.30
C TYR A 34 -17.96 3.01 -5.92
N LEU A 35 -18.11 3.81 -4.86
CA LEU A 35 -17.84 3.38 -3.48
C LEU A 35 -18.89 2.39 -2.95
N HIS A 36 -20.15 2.48 -3.36
CA HIS A 36 -21.19 1.50 -3.00
C HIS A 36 -20.87 0.10 -3.54
N ASN A 37 -20.21 0.01 -4.71
CA ASN A 37 -19.87 -1.25 -5.36
C ASN A 37 -18.50 -1.82 -4.96
N ILE A 38 -17.75 -1.13 -4.09
CA ILE A 38 -16.49 -1.62 -3.55
C ILE A 38 -16.77 -2.27 -2.20
N ASN A 39 -16.53 -3.59 -2.11
CA ASN A 39 -16.34 -4.20 -0.80
C ASN A 39 -15.15 -3.50 -0.15
N PRO A 40 -15.34 -2.79 0.98
CA PRO A 40 -14.22 -2.17 1.66
C PRO A 40 -13.26 -3.29 2.04
N ILE A 41 -12.07 -3.28 1.43
CA ILE A 41 -10.93 -4.01 1.98
C ILE A 41 -10.82 -3.48 3.40
N GLU A 42 -11.01 -4.34 4.40
CA GLU A 42 -11.02 -3.99 5.83
C GLU A 42 -9.78 -3.18 6.20
N VAL A 43 -9.87 -1.87 6.05
CA VAL A 43 -9.05 -0.92 6.77
C VAL A 43 -10.00 -0.42 7.83
N LEU A 44 -9.76 -0.86 9.07
CA LEU A 44 -10.48 -0.41 10.24
C LEU A 44 -10.22 1.09 10.42
N ILE A 45 -11.01 1.93 9.76
CA ILE A 45 -10.96 3.37 9.96
C ILE A 45 -11.72 3.62 11.26
N ASP A 46 -10.98 3.85 12.33
CA ASP A 46 -11.51 4.25 13.62
C ASP A 46 -12.30 5.58 13.47
N HIS A 47 -13.62 5.47 13.43
CA HIS A 47 -14.54 6.61 13.30
C HIS A 47 -14.57 7.50 14.54
N THR A 48 -13.85 7.15 15.61
CA THR A 48 -13.71 8.00 16.80
C THR A 48 -12.72 9.17 16.60
N ALA A 49 -12.03 9.24 15.45
CA ALA A 49 -11.04 10.28 15.13
C ALA A 49 -11.60 11.52 14.38
N VAL A 50 -12.80 11.98 14.74
CA VAL A 50 -13.51 13.10 14.07
C VAL A 50 -12.74 14.45 14.10
N ASP A 51 -11.71 14.62 14.92
CA ASP A 51 -10.99 15.89 15.06
C ASP A 51 -9.72 16.07 14.20
N LYS A 52 -9.51 15.28 13.14
CA LYS A 52 -8.26 15.34 12.35
C LYS A 52 -8.32 16.09 11.02
N TYR A 53 -9.49 16.60 10.60
CA TYR A 53 -9.63 17.31 9.31
C TYR A 53 -9.27 18.82 9.36
N GLY A 54 -8.57 19.26 10.41
CA GLY A 54 -8.02 20.61 10.53
C GLY A 54 -6.49 20.68 10.45
N ARG A 55 -5.80 19.60 10.05
CA ARG A 55 -4.33 19.57 10.01
C ARG A 55 -3.83 19.58 8.57
N SER A 56 -3.07 20.61 8.21
CA SER A 56 -2.39 20.73 6.92
C SER A 56 -1.72 19.41 6.49
N ILE A 57 -1.83 19.09 5.19
CA ILE A 57 -1.11 18.00 4.51
C ILE A 57 0.39 18.38 4.35
N THR A 58 1.01 18.99 5.37
CA THR A 58 2.37 19.54 5.31
C THR A 58 3.24 19.13 6.49
N SER A 59 3.04 17.91 7.00
CA SER A 59 4.15 17.19 7.64
C SER A 59 4.06 15.71 7.31
N GLY A 60 4.50 15.36 6.10
CA GLY A 60 4.97 14.02 5.85
C GLY A 60 6.11 13.78 6.84
N LYS A 61 5.82 13.05 7.92
CA LYS A 61 6.89 12.48 8.74
C LYS A 61 7.60 11.51 7.81
N SER A 62 8.80 11.88 7.38
CA SER A 62 9.72 10.92 6.77
C SER A 62 9.89 9.80 7.80
N HIS A 63 9.23 8.67 7.55
CA HIS A 63 9.63 7.43 8.19
C HIS A 63 10.97 7.10 7.55
N VAL A 64 12.04 7.35 8.29
CA VAL A 64 13.32 6.70 8.00
C VAL A 64 13.04 5.22 8.17
N ILE A 65 12.84 4.53 7.05
CA ILE A 65 12.62 3.09 7.04
C ILE A 65 13.92 2.49 7.57
N ASP A 66 13.84 1.83 8.72
CA ASP A 66 14.97 1.06 9.23
C ASP A 66 15.29 -0.02 8.20
N ILE A 67 16.55 -0.06 7.76
CA ILE A 67 17.05 -1.03 6.79
C ILE A 67 16.74 -2.46 7.27
N SER A 68 16.70 -2.68 8.59
CA SER A 68 16.31 -3.96 9.18
C SER A 68 14.85 -4.35 8.86
N MET A 69 13.91 -3.40 8.94
CA MET A 69 12.51 -3.62 8.60
C MET A 69 12.34 -3.87 7.10
N LEU A 70 13.06 -3.10 6.28
CA LEU A 70 13.05 -3.30 4.83
C LEU A 70 13.54 -4.71 4.46
N ARG A 71 14.66 -5.18 5.04
CA ARG A 71 15.18 -6.53 4.83
C ARG A 71 14.17 -7.61 5.24
N GLN A 72 13.42 -7.38 6.32
CA GLN A 72 12.40 -8.31 6.78
C GLN A 72 11.20 -8.39 5.82
N GLU A 73 10.75 -7.27 5.27
CA GLU A 73 9.69 -7.24 4.25
C GLU A 73 10.15 -7.93 2.96
N TYR A 74 11.38 -7.68 2.50
CA TYR A 74 11.94 -8.38 1.35
C TYR A 74 12.04 -9.90 1.56
N LEU A 75 12.50 -10.37 2.73
CA LEU A 75 12.49 -11.79 3.09
C LEU A 75 11.09 -12.40 3.02
N TYR A 76 10.09 -11.67 3.51
CA TYR A 76 8.71 -12.12 3.48
C TYR A 76 8.19 -12.27 2.05
N VAL A 77 8.44 -11.29 1.19
CA VAL A 77 8.03 -11.34 -0.22
C VAL A 77 8.74 -12.47 -0.97
N LEU A 78 10.07 -12.57 -0.81
CA LEU A 78 10.88 -13.61 -1.46
C LEU A 78 10.44 -15.02 -1.07
N ARG A 79 10.11 -15.24 0.21
CA ARG A 79 9.67 -16.56 0.69
C ARG A 79 8.30 -16.99 0.16
N ASN A 80 7.45 -16.05 -0.26
CA ASN A 80 6.14 -16.35 -0.82
C ASN A 80 6.18 -16.57 -2.35
N LEU A 81 7.31 -16.31 -3.00
CA LEU A 81 7.49 -16.51 -4.43
C LEU A 81 8.00 -17.93 -4.70
N VAL A 82 7.17 -18.76 -5.34
CA VAL A 82 7.51 -20.14 -5.74
C VAL A 82 8.77 -20.20 -6.61
N VAL A 83 9.06 -19.14 -7.37
CA VAL A 83 10.27 -19.04 -8.21
C VAL A 83 11.56 -18.98 -7.38
N VAL A 84 11.48 -18.54 -6.13
CA VAL A 84 12.63 -18.34 -5.25
C VAL A 84 13.02 -19.64 -4.52
N ASP A 85 12.15 -20.64 -4.50
CA ASP A 85 12.40 -21.91 -3.83
C ASP A 85 13.67 -22.61 -4.35
N SER A 86 13.92 -22.56 -5.67
CA SER A 86 15.15 -23.13 -6.25
C SER A 86 16.42 -22.42 -5.73
N TYR A 87 16.38 -21.11 -5.59
CA TYR A 87 17.50 -20.30 -5.09
C TYR A 87 17.72 -20.50 -3.58
N ILE A 88 16.64 -20.70 -2.83
CA ILE A 88 16.70 -21.03 -1.40
C ILE A 88 17.44 -22.35 -1.19
N GLU A 89 17.12 -23.37 -1.98
CA GLU A 89 17.78 -24.68 -1.87
C GLU A 89 19.24 -24.62 -2.34
N GLU A 90 19.52 -23.92 -3.45
CA GLU A 90 20.90 -23.71 -3.92
C GLU A 90 21.77 -23.03 -2.86
N HIS A 91 21.25 -21.97 -2.22
CA HIS A 91 21.99 -21.26 -1.16
C HIS A 91 22.25 -22.16 0.06
N LYS A 92 21.30 -23.02 0.45
CA LYS A 92 21.52 -24.00 1.53
C LYS A 92 22.59 -25.02 1.16
N GLU A 93 22.63 -25.47 -0.09
CA GLU A 93 23.66 -26.40 -0.58
C GLU A 93 25.05 -25.75 -0.63
N GLN A 94 25.14 -24.48 -1.02
CA GLN A 94 26.38 -23.70 -0.94
C GLN A 94 26.87 -23.63 0.52
N LEU A 95 25.99 -23.30 1.47
CA LEU A 95 26.34 -23.28 2.90
C LEU A 95 26.81 -24.63 3.43
N ARG A 96 26.22 -25.74 2.96
CA ARG A 96 26.65 -27.11 3.29
C ARG A 96 28.04 -27.40 2.73
N SER A 97 28.30 -26.97 1.50
CA SER A 97 29.58 -27.18 0.81
C SER A 97 30.72 -26.39 1.46
N GLU A 98 30.47 -25.12 1.79
CA GLU A 98 31.46 -24.23 2.41
C GLU A 98 31.75 -24.56 3.87
N ASN A 99 30.78 -25.13 4.59
CA ASN A 99 30.89 -25.44 6.02
C ASN A 99 30.68 -26.93 6.30
N SER A 100 31.65 -27.74 5.84
CA SER A 100 31.70 -29.20 6.04
C SER A 100 31.38 -29.66 7.48
N LEU A 101 31.84 -28.92 8.50
CA LEU A 101 31.61 -29.24 9.91
C LEU A 101 30.14 -29.08 10.33
N ASN A 102 29.43 -28.12 9.73
CA ASN A 102 28.03 -27.82 10.02
C ASN A 102 27.07 -28.32 8.94
N ALA A 103 27.57 -29.04 7.93
CA ALA A 103 26.79 -29.49 6.77
C ALA A 103 25.60 -30.38 7.14
N ARG A 104 25.66 -31.07 8.30
CA ARG A 104 24.54 -31.88 8.83
C ARG A 104 23.66 -31.13 9.83
N ASN A 105 24.03 -29.91 10.21
CA ASN A 105 23.31 -29.13 11.21
C ASN A 105 22.27 -28.22 10.53
N GLU A 106 21.08 -28.78 10.32
CA GLU A 106 19.96 -28.08 9.66
C GLU A 106 19.55 -26.78 10.37
N ILE A 107 19.64 -26.72 11.71
CA ILE A 107 19.32 -25.52 12.48
C ILE A 107 20.34 -24.42 12.16
N TRP A 108 21.62 -24.77 12.11
CA TRP A 108 22.67 -23.83 11.77
C TRP A 108 22.55 -23.33 10.33
N ILE A 109 22.29 -24.24 9.38
CA ILE A 109 22.10 -23.91 7.96
C ILE A 109 20.92 -22.95 7.80
N LYS A 110 19.78 -23.24 8.45
CA LYS A 110 18.58 -22.39 8.41
C LYS A 110 18.86 -21.00 8.98
N ASN A 111 19.50 -20.91 10.15
CA ASN A 111 19.78 -19.64 10.79
C ASN A 111 20.77 -18.80 9.98
N LYS A 112 21.78 -19.45 9.38
CA LYS A 112 22.76 -18.78 8.54
C LYS A 112 22.15 -18.30 7.22
N HIS A 113 21.34 -19.14 6.57
CA HIS A 113 20.58 -18.75 5.39
C HIS A 113 19.68 -17.54 5.65
N ILE A 114 18.89 -17.54 6.73
CA ILE A 114 18.02 -16.38 7.07
C ILE A 114 18.83 -15.08 7.24
N LYS A 115 20.07 -15.19 7.73
CA LYS A 115 20.93 -14.04 7.96
C LYS A 115 21.59 -13.51 6.69
N GLU A 116 22.05 -14.40 5.82
CA GLU A 116 22.95 -14.06 4.69
C GLU A 116 22.24 -14.05 3.34
N PHE A 117 21.05 -14.63 3.19
CA PHE A 117 20.37 -14.76 1.89
C PHE A 117 19.95 -13.43 1.23
N ILE A 118 19.91 -12.33 1.98
CA ILE A 118 19.57 -10.97 1.47
C ILE A 118 20.77 -10.03 1.48
N GLU A 119 21.92 -10.42 2.05
CA GLU A 119 23.15 -9.61 1.98
C GLU A 119 23.87 -9.79 0.65
#